data_AF-A0A2T3ILB5-F1
#
_entry.id   AF-A0A2T3ILB5-F1
#
_cell.length_a   1.000
_cell.length_b   1.000
_cell.length_c   1.000
_cell.angle_alpha   90.00
_cell.angle_beta   90.00
_cell.angle_gamma   90.00
#
_symmetry.space_group_name_H-M   'P 1'
#
loop_
_entity.id
_entity.type
_entity.pdbx_description
1 polymer ?
#
loop_
_entity_poly.entity_id
_entity_poly.type
_entity_poly.pdbx_seq_one_letter_code
_entity_poly.pdbx_strand_id
1 'polypeptide(L)'
;MIGLSKIKLGVTIFSCALFPWNSAFAAYDAYPNDDGPYLVGPVSSVLSWKGETFDNFKDGQVIECSNSQSLQAGYDVTSGCLIAKSVDQFKYGWVDYKTFRVVTDARDTLNQKMKWTNQTVEYRAYIDEWHKNGNIPAWSGLHAFVRYQTSDDLYVASIRYDGYVTIKIKYQGKYTTLAQIHLSDYTNDYFNSEGKLAEKQWYNIKFTAYDSQLTLFLNDKIILATTNQLIDAGTTGIRIDYATTYLDDWHVSAGIKNDDLDEPTNPPQPTTPIWNLDTIYHGGDIVSYNDIIYKAKWWTLGDRPDEGEPWQVYVNN
;
A
#
# COMPACT_ATOMS: atom_id res chain seq x y z
N MET A 1 -72.41 -24.85 11.34
CA MET A 1 -71.42 -25.08 10.26
C MET A 1 -70.79 -23.75 9.92
N ILE A 2 -69.56 -23.54 10.36
CA ILE A 2 -68.76 -22.32 10.15
C ILE A 2 -67.96 -22.54 8.87
N GLY A 3 -68.17 -21.71 7.85
CA GLY A 3 -67.43 -21.75 6.59
C GLY A 3 -66.39 -20.64 6.54
N LEU A 4 -65.11 -21.00 6.72
CA LEU A 4 -63.97 -20.10 6.52
C LEU A 4 -63.75 -19.84 5.02
N SER A 5 -63.83 -18.58 4.58
CA SER A 5 -63.27 -18.14 3.30
C SER A 5 -61.86 -17.58 3.50
N LYS A 6 -60.89 -18.19 2.82
CA LYS A 6 -59.45 -17.91 2.88
C LYS A 6 -59.11 -16.50 2.40
N ILE A 7 -58.32 -15.78 3.20
CA ILE A 7 -57.62 -14.55 2.84
C ILE A 7 -56.47 -14.92 1.88
N LYS A 8 -56.46 -14.36 0.67
CA LYS A 8 -55.30 -14.39 -0.24
C LYS A 8 -54.28 -13.37 0.25
N LEU A 9 -53.17 -13.83 0.84
CA LEU A 9 -51.95 -13.01 0.93
C LEU A 9 -51.31 -12.96 -0.46
N GLY A 10 -51.28 -11.77 -1.06
CA GLY A 10 -50.42 -11.48 -2.20
C GLY A 10 -48.97 -11.41 -1.73
N VAL A 11 -48.17 -12.42 -2.07
CA VAL A 11 -46.72 -12.37 -1.91
C VAL A 11 -46.19 -11.52 -3.07
N THR A 12 -45.84 -10.27 -2.79
CA THR A 12 -45.03 -9.46 -3.70
C THR A 12 -43.63 -10.04 -3.71
N ILE A 13 -43.30 -10.79 -4.76
CA ILE A 13 -41.93 -11.27 -4.99
C ILE A 13 -41.09 -10.03 -5.32
N PHE A 14 -40.27 -9.60 -4.36
CA PHE A 14 -39.16 -8.69 -4.66
C PHE A 14 -38.21 -9.44 -5.59
N SER A 15 -38.25 -9.11 -6.87
CA SER A 15 -37.26 -9.58 -7.84
C SER A 15 -35.91 -9.02 -7.42
N CYS A 16 -35.11 -9.85 -6.75
CA CYS A 16 -33.71 -9.56 -6.49
C CYS A 16 -33.03 -9.41 -7.86
N ALA A 17 -32.67 -8.19 -8.21
CA ALA A 17 -31.85 -7.92 -9.38
C ALA A 17 -30.48 -8.56 -9.12
N LEU A 18 -30.32 -9.80 -9.59
CA LEU A 18 -29.03 -10.46 -9.72
C LEU A 18 -28.25 -9.66 -10.76
N PHE A 19 -27.44 -8.71 -10.30
CA PHE A 19 -26.40 -8.13 -11.12
C PHE A 19 -25.47 -9.27 -11.54
N PRO A 20 -25.31 -9.54 -12.85
CA PRO A 20 -24.34 -10.51 -13.29
C PRO A 20 -22.96 -9.95 -12.93
N TRP A 21 -22.26 -10.64 -12.04
CA TRP A 21 -20.85 -10.41 -11.77
C TRP A 21 -20.07 -10.84 -13.02
N ASN A 22 -20.01 -9.98 -14.04
CA ASN A 22 -19.05 -10.15 -15.10
C ASN A 22 -17.68 -9.79 -14.52
N SER A 23 -16.95 -10.81 -14.11
CA SER A 23 -15.53 -10.73 -13.76
C SER A 23 -14.71 -10.52 -15.03
N ALA A 24 -14.76 -9.31 -15.58
CA ALA A 24 -13.68 -8.81 -16.42
C ALA A 24 -12.76 -8.02 -15.49
N PHE A 25 -11.66 -8.64 -15.04
CA PHE A 25 -10.53 -7.87 -14.53
C PHE A 25 -9.94 -7.13 -15.73
N ALA A 26 -10.51 -5.98 -16.06
CA ALA A 26 -9.84 -5.05 -16.95
C ALA A 26 -8.54 -4.62 -16.26
N ALA A 27 -7.41 -4.84 -16.94
CA ALA A 27 -6.20 -4.13 -16.58
C ALA A 27 -6.53 -2.63 -16.62
N TYR A 28 -6.21 -1.91 -15.54
CA TYR A 28 -6.34 -0.46 -15.54
C TYR A 28 -5.00 0.13 -15.93
N ASP A 29 -4.99 0.84 -17.04
CA ASP A 29 -3.82 1.55 -17.52
C ASP A 29 -4.06 3.03 -17.28
N ALA A 30 -3.35 3.61 -16.32
CA ALA A 30 -3.40 5.05 -16.09
C ALA A 30 -2.84 5.80 -17.30
N TYR A 31 -1.92 5.18 -18.07
CA TYR A 31 -1.35 5.76 -19.28
C TYR A 31 -1.38 4.75 -20.43
N PRO A 32 -2.54 4.55 -21.07
CA PRO A 32 -2.67 3.68 -22.24
C PRO A 32 -1.74 4.08 -23.39
N ASN A 33 -1.17 3.11 -24.10
CA ASN A 33 -0.19 3.41 -25.15
C ASN A 33 -0.75 4.21 -26.33
N ASP A 34 -2.07 4.21 -26.53
CA ASP A 34 -2.81 4.90 -27.60
C ASP A 34 -3.17 6.36 -27.28
N ASP A 35 -3.01 6.80 -26.02
CA ASP A 35 -3.39 8.14 -25.53
C ASP A 35 -2.18 9.12 -25.39
N GLY A 36 -0.99 8.70 -25.83
CA GLY A 36 0.25 9.50 -25.73
C GLY A 36 0.48 10.50 -26.89
N PRO A 37 1.50 11.37 -26.80
CA PRO A 37 2.52 11.46 -25.76
C PRO A 37 2.03 12.17 -24.50
N TYR A 38 2.55 11.75 -23.34
CA TYR A 38 2.23 12.36 -22.04
C TYR A 38 3.31 13.35 -21.63
N LEU A 39 2.89 14.43 -20.98
CA LEU A 39 3.82 15.31 -20.27
C LEU A 39 4.50 14.53 -19.13
N VAL A 40 5.73 14.92 -18.79
CA VAL A 40 6.50 14.30 -17.70
C VAL A 40 7.16 15.40 -16.88
N GLY A 41 7.04 15.33 -15.56
CA GLY A 41 7.65 16.31 -14.65
C GLY A 41 7.36 15.97 -13.19
N PRO A 42 7.91 16.69 -12.21
CA PRO A 42 7.58 16.48 -10.81
C PRO A 42 6.11 16.87 -10.52
N VAL A 43 5.57 16.42 -9.39
CA VAL A 43 4.30 16.96 -8.88
C VAL A 43 4.44 18.48 -8.69
N SER A 44 3.50 19.24 -9.24
CA SER A 44 3.46 20.70 -9.13
C SER A 44 3.10 21.13 -7.71
N SER A 45 3.63 22.26 -7.24
CA SER A 45 3.17 22.91 -6.00
C SER A 45 1.74 23.46 -6.11
N VAL A 46 1.23 23.58 -7.33
CA VAL A 46 -0.14 23.97 -7.65
C VAL A 46 -0.79 22.81 -8.41
N LEU A 47 -1.68 22.10 -7.73
CA LEU A 47 -2.52 21.03 -8.30
C LEU A 47 -3.98 21.48 -8.32
N SER A 48 -4.71 21.06 -9.36
CA SER A 48 -6.16 21.20 -9.43
C SER A 48 -6.86 20.37 -8.35
N TRP A 49 -6.34 19.18 -8.07
CA TRP A 49 -6.73 18.32 -6.97
C TRP A 49 -5.54 18.10 -6.03
N LYS A 50 -5.65 18.60 -4.80
CA LYS A 50 -4.58 18.49 -3.79
C LYS A 50 -4.69 17.25 -2.92
N GLY A 51 -5.86 16.61 -2.91
CA GLY A 51 -6.20 15.57 -1.98
C GLY A 51 -7.68 15.57 -1.62
N GLU A 52 -8.05 14.67 -0.71
CA GLU A 52 -9.39 14.43 -0.24
C GLU A 52 -9.40 14.23 1.28
N THR A 53 -10.13 15.10 1.99
CA THR A 53 -10.45 14.96 3.43
C THR A 53 -11.84 14.36 3.65
N PHE A 54 -12.59 14.13 2.58
CA PHE A 54 -13.94 13.56 2.57
C PHE A 54 -15.05 14.39 3.24
N ASP A 55 -14.72 15.52 3.85
CA ASP A 55 -15.66 16.42 4.56
C ASP A 55 -16.82 16.94 3.70
N ASN A 56 -16.60 17.04 2.39
CA ASN A 56 -17.58 17.60 1.46
C ASN A 56 -18.65 16.59 1.01
N PHE A 57 -18.54 15.32 1.40
CA PHE A 57 -19.47 14.28 1.00
C PHE A 57 -20.57 14.00 2.03
N LYS A 58 -21.74 13.59 1.53
CA LYS A 58 -22.87 13.21 2.38
C LYS A 58 -22.69 11.81 2.96
N ASP A 59 -23.35 11.52 4.08
CA ASP A 59 -23.31 10.16 4.65
C ASP A 59 -23.91 9.14 3.68
N GLY A 60 -23.21 8.02 3.50
CA GLY A 60 -23.59 6.95 2.58
C GLY A 60 -23.48 7.33 1.10
N GLN A 61 -22.92 8.49 0.75
CA GLN A 61 -22.71 8.86 -0.63
C GLN A 61 -21.65 7.95 -1.25
N VAL A 62 -22.01 7.25 -2.33
CA VAL A 62 -21.02 6.61 -3.21
C VAL A 62 -20.22 7.71 -3.87
N ILE A 63 -18.92 7.78 -3.55
CA ILE A 63 -17.99 8.75 -4.11
C ILE A 63 -17.61 8.29 -5.52
N GLU A 64 -17.11 7.06 -5.63
CA GLU A 64 -16.80 6.43 -6.91
C GLU A 64 -16.72 4.91 -6.79
N CYS A 65 -17.05 4.21 -7.88
CA CYS A 65 -16.91 2.76 -8.01
C CYS A 65 -16.13 2.42 -9.29
N SER A 66 -15.43 1.30 -9.27
CA SER A 66 -14.68 0.79 -10.44
C SER A 66 -15.52 0.56 -11.71
N ASN A 67 -16.84 0.40 -11.60
CA ASN A 67 -17.74 0.28 -12.74
C ASN A 67 -18.29 1.63 -13.25
N SER A 68 -17.93 2.73 -12.59
CA SER A 68 -18.44 4.09 -12.81
C SER A 68 -17.32 5.09 -12.51
N GLN A 69 -16.23 5.01 -13.26
CA GLN A 69 -15.01 5.80 -13.08
C GLN A 69 -15.18 7.26 -13.54
N SER A 70 -14.19 8.11 -13.24
CA SER A 70 -14.12 9.52 -13.67
C SER A 70 -15.26 10.40 -13.15
N LEU A 71 -15.77 10.08 -11.96
CA LEU A 71 -16.76 10.91 -11.25
C LEU A 71 -16.08 12.01 -10.43
N GLN A 72 -14.86 11.76 -9.96
CA GLN A 72 -14.10 12.69 -9.14
C GLN A 72 -12.99 13.36 -9.94
N ALA A 73 -12.76 14.65 -9.65
CA ALA A 73 -11.61 15.35 -10.19
C ALA A 73 -10.37 14.92 -9.40
N GLY A 74 -9.46 14.15 -10.01
CA GLY A 74 -8.13 13.87 -9.45
C GLY A 74 -7.83 12.41 -9.10
N TYR A 75 -8.80 11.50 -9.21
CA TYR A 75 -8.56 10.06 -9.05
C TYR A 75 -9.63 9.21 -9.70
N ASP A 76 -9.26 7.96 -9.98
CA ASP A 76 -10.17 6.91 -10.43
C ASP A 76 -10.12 5.69 -9.49
N VAL A 77 -11.28 5.21 -9.04
CA VAL A 77 -11.42 3.92 -8.37
C VAL A 77 -11.34 2.84 -9.44
N THR A 78 -10.45 1.86 -9.25
CA THR A 78 -10.13 0.83 -10.24
C THR A 78 -10.36 -0.59 -9.72
N SER A 79 -10.74 -0.72 -8.44
CA SER A 79 -11.30 -1.94 -7.84
C SER A 79 -12.14 -1.56 -6.62
N GLY A 80 -13.34 -2.14 -6.52
CA GLY A 80 -14.28 -1.85 -5.42
C GLY A 80 -15.02 -0.53 -5.56
N CYS A 81 -15.51 -0.01 -4.44
CA CYS A 81 -16.17 1.29 -4.32
C CYS A 81 -15.67 2.05 -3.10
N LEU A 82 -15.57 3.37 -3.24
CA LEU A 82 -15.31 4.33 -2.17
C LEU A 82 -16.61 5.04 -1.81
N ILE A 83 -16.95 5.04 -0.53
CA ILE A 83 -18.21 5.61 -0.01
C ILE A 83 -17.86 6.56 1.14
N ALA A 84 -18.56 7.69 1.25
CA ALA A 84 -18.42 8.55 2.41
C ALA A 84 -19.20 8.01 3.62
N LYS A 85 -18.57 7.97 4.79
CA LYS A 85 -19.18 7.50 6.04
C LYS A 85 -18.92 8.47 7.18
N SER A 86 -19.96 8.84 7.91
CA SER A 86 -19.86 9.62 9.15
C SER A 86 -19.49 8.73 10.33
N VAL A 87 -18.56 9.22 11.13
CA VAL A 87 -18.34 8.75 12.50
C VAL A 87 -18.28 9.98 13.39
N ASP A 88 -19.21 10.07 14.33
CA ASP A 88 -19.47 11.27 15.12
C ASP A 88 -19.66 12.52 14.23
N GLN A 89 -18.83 13.55 14.42
CA GLN A 89 -18.88 14.81 13.66
C GLN A 89 -18.00 14.81 12.40
N PHE A 90 -17.24 13.73 12.16
CA PHE A 90 -16.27 13.65 11.08
C PHE A 90 -16.80 12.84 9.89
N LYS A 91 -16.18 13.05 8.74
CA LYS A 91 -16.43 12.32 7.50
C LYS A 91 -15.17 11.62 7.05
N TYR A 92 -15.34 10.41 6.55
CA TYR A 92 -14.25 9.57 6.08
C TYR A 92 -14.62 8.90 4.78
N GLY A 93 -13.61 8.60 3.96
CA GLY A 93 -13.73 7.57 2.95
C GLY A 93 -13.91 6.22 3.65
N TRP A 94 -14.72 5.34 3.09
CA TRP A 94 -14.99 4.02 3.65
C TRP A 94 -14.94 2.99 2.53
N VAL A 95 -14.20 1.92 2.80
CA VAL A 95 -14.01 0.79 1.89
C VAL A 95 -14.29 -0.51 2.64
N ASP A 96 -15.00 -1.42 1.99
CA ASP A 96 -15.33 -2.75 2.51
C ASP A 96 -15.26 -3.77 1.37
N TYR A 97 -14.04 -4.09 0.95
CA TYR A 97 -13.76 -4.98 -0.17
C TYR A 97 -12.54 -5.84 0.12
N LYS A 98 -12.53 -7.06 -0.44
CA LYS A 98 -11.31 -7.90 -0.45
C LYS A 98 -10.13 -7.24 -1.17
N THR A 99 -10.42 -6.43 -2.18
CA THR A 99 -9.44 -5.59 -2.86
C THR A 99 -10.11 -4.29 -3.27
N PHE A 100 -9.69 -3.21 -2.64
CA PHE A 100 -9.97 -1.85 -3.08
C PHE A 100 -8.72 -1.25 -3.71
N ARG A 101 -8.88 -0.53 -4.82
CA ARG A 101 -7.78 0.18 -5.47
C ARG A 101 -8.28 1.50 -6.04
N VAL A 102 -7.53 2.55 -5.78
CA VAL A 102 -7.74 3.89 -6.35
C VAL A 102 -6.40 4.43 -6.85
N VAL A 103 -6.42 5.12 -7.98
CA VAL A 103 -5.23 5.64 -8.66
C VAL A 103 -5.45 7.13 -8.92
N THR A 104 -4.47 7.98 -8.67
CA THR A 104 -4.61 9.42 -8.94
C THR A 104 -4.65 9.70 -10.43
N ASP A 105 -5.43 10.69 -10.83
CA ASP A 105 -5.44 11.25 -12.18
C ASP A 105 -4.44 12.41 -12.21
N ALA A 106 -3.22 12.11 -12.65
CA ALA A 106 -2.13 13.06 -12.63
C ALA A 106 -2.25 14.08 -13.76
N ARG A 107 -2.40 15.35 -13.38
CA ARG A 107 -2.59 16.48 -14.29
C ARG A 107 -1.71 17.67 -13.94
N ASP A 108 -1.40 18.47 -14.95
CA ASP A 108 -0.73 19.77 -14.79
C ASP A 108 -1.74 20.89 -14.41
N THR A 109 -1.23 22.12 -14.29
CA THR A 109 -2.06 23.31 -13.98
C THR A 109 -3.01 23.70 -15.10
N LEU A 110 -2.82 23.16 -16.31
CA LEU A 110 -3.68 23.34 -17.49
C LEU A 110 -4.63 22.14 -17.68
N ASN A 111 -4.72 21.25 -16.68
CA ASN A 111 -5.56 20.05 -16.68
C ASN A 111 -5.16 18.99 -17.74
N GLN A 112 -3.92 19.03 -18.22
CA GLN A 112 -3.36 18.06 -19.16
C GLN A 112 -2.79 16.86 -18.41
N LYS A 113 -3.05 15.65 -18.91
CA LYS A 113 -2.59 14.39 -18.31
C LYS A 113 -1.07 14.30 -18.38
N MET A 114 -0.42 13.96 -17.26
CA MET A 114 1.04 13.93 -17.14
C MET A 114 1.52 12.81 -16.22
N LYS A 115 2.72 12.28 -16.45
CA LYS A 115 3.39 11.36 -15.52
C LYS A 115 4.24 12.15 -14.52
N TRP A 116 4.09 11.88 -13.23
CA TRP A 116 4.92 12.48 -12.20
C TRP A 116 6.22 11.72 -11.97
N THR A 117 7.37 12.42 -11.99
CA THR A 117 8.70 11.85 -11.69
C THR A 117 8.94 11.79 -10.18
N ASN A 118 8.93 12.96 -9.54
CA ASN A 118 9.08 13.13 -8.10
C ASN A 118 7.70 13.37 -7.48
N GLN A 119 7.28 12.45 -6.62
CA GLN A 119 5.93 12.42 -6.08
C GLN A 119 5.89 11.79 -4.69
N THR A 120 4.92 12.21 -3.91
CA THR A 120 4.56 11.66 -2.61
C THR A 120 3.07 11.36 -2.64
N VAL A 121 2.69 10.20 -2.11
CA VAL A 121 1.31 9.92 -1.71
C VAL A 121 1.27 9.71 -0.21
N GLU A 122 0.34 10.37 0.46
CA GLU A 122 0.11 10.24 1.89
C GLU A 122 -1.38 10.05 2.15
N TYR A 123 -1.73 9.14 3.05
CA TYR A 123 -3.10 8.90 3.48
C TYR A 123 -3.12 8.29 4.88
N ARG A 124 -4.21 8.52 5.59
CA ARG A 124 -4.50 7.86 6.85
C ARG A 124 -5.51 6.74 6.61
N ALA A 125 -5.25 5.60 7.23
CA ALA A 125 -6.13 4.43 7.18
C ALA A 125 -6.43 3.93 8.59
N TYR A 126 -7.71 3.78 8.92
CA TYR A 126 -8.15 3.08 10.12
C TYR A 126 -8.71 1.72 9.72
N ILE A 127 -8.00 0.66 10.09
CA ILE A 127 -8.49 -0.71 9.86
C ILE A 127 -9.61 -0.97 10.87
N ASP A 128 -10.84 -1.01 10.40
CA ASP A 128 -11.98 -1.33 11.25
C ASP A 128 -12.02 -2.82 11.57
N GLU A 129 -11.87 -3.65 10.54
CA GLU A 129 -11.81 -5.10 10.69
C GLU A 129 -11.14 -5.76 9.50
N TRP A 130 -10.54 -6.92 9.74
CA TRP A 130 -10.08 -7.81 8.69
C TRP A 130 -11.21 -8.74 8.24
N HIS A 131 -11.27 -9.06 6.96
CA HIS A 131 -12.25 -9.98 6.37
C HIS A 131 -11.92 -11.44 6.72
N LYS A 132 -12.21 -11.84 7.96
CA LYS A 132 -11.88 -13.16 8.55
C LYS A 132 -12.74 -14.33 8.04
N ASN A 133 -13.74 -14.09 7.19
CA ASN A 133 -14.60 -15.14 6.59
C ASN A 133 -13.86 -16.04 5.56
N GLY A 134 -12.52 -16.01 5.54
CA GLY A 134 -11.63 -16.83 4.72
C GLY A 134 -10.18 -16.69 5.20
N ASN A 135 -9.25 -17.41 4.57
CA ASN A 135 -7.82 -17.26 4.85
C ASN A 135 -7.35 -15.90 4.31
N ILE A 136 -6.99 -14.97 5.19
CA ILE A 136 -6.42 -13.67 4.81
C ILE A 136 -5.01 -13.93 4.26
N PRO A 137 -4.74 -13.64 2.97
CA PRO A 137 -3.40 -13.82 2.44
C PRO A 137 -2.38 -13.00 3.23
N ALA A 138 -1.19 -13.56 3.46
CA ALA A 138 -0.14 -12.91 4.24
C ALA A 138 0.29 -11.54 3.68
N TRP A 139 0.15 -11.34 2.36
CA TRP A 139 0.46 -10.09 1.67
C TRP A 139 -0.66 -9.04 1.71
N SER A 140 -1.82 -9.37 2.27
CA SER A 140 -2.93 -8.40 2.44
C SER A 140 -2.48 -7.24 3.31
N GLY A 141 -3.04 -6.05 3.14
CA GLY A 141 -2.55 -4.90 3.87
C GLY A 141 -3.00 -3.56 3.34
N LEU A 142 -2.27 -2.56 3.79
CA LEU A 142 -2.36 -1.18 3.33
C LEU A 142 -1.18 -0.92 2.39
N HIS A 143 -1.48 -0.42 1.20
CA HIS A 143 -0.51 -0.28 0.12
C HIS A 143 -0.55 1.12 -0.47
N ALA A 144 0.62 1.64 -0.84
CA ALA A 144 0.78 2.90 -1.54
C ALA A 144 1.55 2.66 -2.85
N PHE A 145 1.11 3.29 -3.93
CA PHE A 145 1.78 3.24 -5.23
C PHE A 145 2.43 4.57 -5.57
N VAL A 146 3.60 4.50 -6.18
CA VAL A 146 4.25 5.63 -6.85
C VAL A 146 4.73 5.19 -8.22
N ARG A 147 4.79 6.13 -9.15
CA ARG A 147 5.12 5.90 -10.57
C ARG A 147 4.29 4.79 -11.20
N TYR A 148 3.02 4.69 -10.79
CA TYR A 148 2.05 3.80 -11.40
C TYR A 148 1.83 4.20 -12.84
N GLN A 149 2.10 3.31 -13.80
CA GLN A 149 1.76 3.52 -15.19
C GLN A 149 0.56 2.66 -15.59
N THR A 150 0.64 1.39 -15.23
CA THR A 150 -0.35 0.36 -15.51
C THR A 150 -0.52 -0.50 -14.27
N SER A 151 -1.47 -1.42 -14.30
CA SER A 151 -1.58 -2.46 -13.27
C SER A 151 -0.38 -3.41 -13.21
N ASP A 152 0.53 -3.36 -14.20
CA ASP A 152 1.70 -4.21 -14.37
C ASP A 152 3.05 -3.48 -14.19
N ASP A 153 3.03 -2.15 -14.10
CA ASP A 153 4.21 -1.28 -14.03
C ASP A 153 4.03 -0.21 -12.95
N LEU A 154 4.58 -0.45 -11.76
CA LEU A 154 4.48 0.46 -10.60
C LEU A 154 5.51 0.12 -9.51
N TYR A 155 5.82 1.08 -8.64
CA TYR A 155 6.38 0.77 -7.32
C TYR A 155 5.26 0.69 -6.29
N VAL A 156 5.38 -0.25 -5.36
CA VAL A 156 4.44 -0.43 -4.25
C VAL A 156 5.18 -0.53 -2.93
N ALA A 157 4.78 0.28 -1.97
CA ALA A 157 5.10 0.11 -0.56
C ALA A 157 3.91 -0.53 0.15
N SER A 158 4.17 -1.47 1.07
CA SER A 158 3.13 -2.28 1.71
C SER A 158 3.40 -2.44 3.20
N ILE A 159 2.37 -2.22 4.02
CA ILE A 159 2.31 -2.63 5.44
C ILE A 159 1.32 -3.79 5.51
N ARG A 160 1.82 -4.99 5.78
CA ARG A 160 1.08 -6.23 5.57
C ARG A 160 0.48 -6.77 6.86
N TYR A 161 -0.59 -7.54 6.70
CA TYR A 161 -1.29 -8.28 7.74
C TYR A 161 -0.37 -9.20 8.53
N ASP A 162 0.62 -9.80 7.88
CA ASP A 162 1.60 -10.68 8.50
C ASP A 162 2.75 -9.94 9.20
N GLY A 163 2.73 -8.62 9.26
CA GLY A 163 3.75 -7.81 9.93
C GLY A 163 4.92 -7.40 9.06
N TYR A 164 5.07 -7.96 7.86
CA TYR A 164 6.14 -7.53 6.96
C TYR A 164 5.83 -6.17 6.33
N VAL A 165 6.85 -5.34 6.23
CA VAL A 165 6.83 -4.10 5.45
C VAL A 165 7.72 -4.29 4.23
N THR A 166 7.24 -3.93 3.05
CA THR A 166 7.99 -4.14 1.80
C THR A 166 7.93 -2.95 0.87
N ILE A 167 9.02 -2.66 0.18
CA ILE A 167 9.01 -1.88 -1.06
C ILE A 167 9.30 -2.85 -2.21
N LYS A 168 8.42 -2.88 -3.21
CA LYS A 168 8.55 -3.73 -4.40
C LYS A 168 8.38 -2.90 -5.67
N ILE A 169 8.94 -3.42 -6.75
CA ILE A 169 8.57 -3.02 -8.10
C ILE A 169 7.72 -4.12 -8.73
N LYS A 170 6.65 -3.74 -9.42
CA LYS A 170 6.02 -4.56 -10.46
C LYS A 170 6.45 -3.98 -11.79
N TYR A 171 7.07 -4.79 -12.64
CA TYR A 171 7.50 -4.38 -13.97
C TYR A 171 7.15 -5.48 -14.96
N GLN A 172 6.44 -5.12 -16.02
CA GLN A 172 5.93 -6.06 -17.03
C GLN A 172 5.20 -7.26 -16.39
N GLY A 173 4.41 -6.98 -15.35
CA GLY A 173 3.60 -7.98 -14.67
C GLY A 173 4.32 -8.75 -13.55
N LYS A 174 5.65 -8.62 -13.42
CA LYS A 174 6.45 -9.37 -12.44
C LYS A 174 6.82 -8.53 -11.23
N TYR A 175 6.55 -9.06 -10.03
CA TYR A 175 6.98 -8.45 -8.77
C TYR A 175 8.43 -8.82 -8.42
N THR A 176 9.20 -7.83 -7.98
CA THR A 176 10.52 -7.97 -7.37
C THR A 176 10.55 -7.18 -6.06
N THR A 177 10.93 -7.83 -4.95
CA THR A 177 11.14 -7.15 -3.67
C THR A 177 12.46 -6.37 -3.73
N LEU A 178 12.40 -5.07 -3.41
CA LEU A 178 13.57 -4.19 -3.37
C LEU A 178 14.10 -4.04 -1.94
N ALA A 179 13.18 -3.95 -0.97
CA ALA A 179 13.50 -3.92 0.46
C ALA A 179 12.38 -4.57 1.28
N GLN A 180 12.73 -5.13 2.43
CA GLN A 180 11.79 -5.76 3.36
C GLN A 180 12.34 -5.74 4.79
N ILE A 181 11.45 -5.57 5.76
CA ILE A 181 11.68 -5.71 7.21
C ILE A 181 10.45 -6.35 7.86
N HIS A 182 10.55 -6.78 9.11
CA HIS A 182 9.38 -7.06 9.92
C HIS A 182 9.10 -5.87 10.87
N LEU A 183 7.85 -5.42 10.99
CA LEU A 183 7.53 -4.20 11.73
C LEU A 183 7.84 -4.32 13.24
N SER A 184 7.85 -5.54 13.79
CA SER A 184 8.22 -5.79 15.20
C SER A 184 9.69 -5.48 15.51
N ASP A 185 10.55 -5.39 14.49
CA ASP A 185 11.95 -4.99 14.67
C ASP A 185 12.05 -3.53 15.15
N TYR A 186 10.97 -2.76 14.98
CA TYR A 186 10.85 -1.34 15.29
C TYR A 186 9.90 -1.08 16.45
N THR A 187 8.72 -1.71 16.43
CA THR A 187 7.69 -1.53 17.46
C THR A 187 6.67 -2.66 17.42
N ASN A 188 6.13 -2.99 18.59
CA ASN A 188 5.03 -3.94 18.75
C ASN A 188 3.64 -3.27 18.81
N ASP A 189 3.56 -1.94 18.75
CA ASP A 189 2.32 -1.18 18.94
C ASP A 189 1.27 -1.43 17.84
N TYR A 190 1.72 -1.92 16.68
CA TYR A 190 0.89 -2.16 15.51
C TYR A 190 0.36 -3.59 15.40
N PHE A 191 0.57 -4.43 16.42
CA PHE A 191 0.20 -5.84 16.39
C PHE A 191 -0.92 -6.18 17.38
N ASN A 192 -1.84 -7.02 16.96
CA ASN A 192 -2.84 -7.62 17.84
C ASN A 192 -2.25 -8.82 18.60
N SER A 193 -3.05 -9.45 19.47
CA SER A 193 -2.62 -10.61 20.27
C SER A 193 -2.20 -11.83 19.45
N GLU A 194 -2.53 -11.87 18.16
CA GLU A 194 -2.17 -12.95 17.22
C GLU A 194 -0.88 -12.63 16.43
N GLY A 195 -0.22 -11.50 16.73
CA GLY A 195 0.96 -11.04 16.00
C GLY A 195 0.63 -10.61 14.57
N LYS A 196 -0.61 -10.18 14.32
CA LYS A 196 -1.05 -9.63 13.03
C LYS A 196 -1.25 -8.13 13.12
N LEU A 197 -1.17 -7.45 11.97
CA LEU A 197 -1.41 -6.02 11.89
C LEU A 197 -2.78 -5.69 12.52
N ALA A 198 -2.77 -4.86 13.54
CA ALA A 198 -3.90 -4.66 14.42
C ALA A 198 -5.05 -3.88 13.76
N GLU A 199 -6.27 -4.34 14.02
CA GLU A 199 -7.46 -3.55 13.82
C GLU A 199 -7.60 -2.44 14.88
N LYS A 200 -8.57 -1.54 14.65
CA LYS A 200 -9.02 -0.48 15.56
C LYS A 200 -8.02 0.63 15.87
N GLN A 201 -7.09 0.89 14.95
CA GLN A 201 -6.13 2.00 15.05
C GLN A 201 -5.83 2.65 13.69
N TRP A 202 -5.30 3.87 13.76
CA TRP A 202 -4.90 4.65 12.58
C TRP A 202 -3.45 4.36 12.18
N TYR A 203 -3.25 4.25 10.87
CA TYR A 203 -1.97 4.16 10.20
C TYR A 203 -1.83 5.37 9.28
N ASN A 204 -0.90 6.29 9.55
CA ASN A 204 -0.51 7.33 8.60
C ASN A 204 0.58 6.78 7.68
N ILE A 205 0.27 6.60 6.41
CA ILE A 205 1.15 5.99 5.42
C ILE A 205 1.54 7.07 4.42
N LYS A 206 2.85 7.29 4.29
CA LYS A 206 3.42 8.19 3.28
C LYS A 206 4.46 7.42 2.47
N PHE A 207 4.36 7.45 1.15
CA PHE A 207 5.33 6.82 0.25
C PHE A 207 5.83 7.84 -0.78
N THR A 208 7.14 8.05 -0.79
CA THR A 208 7.79 9.03 -1.65
C THR A 208 8.61 8.35 -2.73
N ALA A 209 8.66 8.98 -3.91
CA ALA A 209 9.64 8.74 -4.95
C ALA A 209 10.32 10.06 -5.30
N TYR A 210 11.63 10.13 -5.13
CA TYR A 210 12.46 11.28 -5.52
C TYR A 210 13.70 10.77 -6.26
N ASP A 211 13.84 11.10 -7.54
CA ASP A 211 14.88 10.56 -8.42
C ASP A 211 14.90 9.02 -8.42
N SER A 212 15.89 8.37 -7.80
CA SER A 212 15.89 6.93 -7.63
C SER A 212 15.46 6.48 -6.24
N GLN A 213 15.28 7.39 -5.29
CA GLN A 213 14.98 7.08 -3.89
C GLN A 213 13.49 6.76 -3.71
N LEU A 214 13.21 5.70 -2.97
CA LEU A 214 11.88 5.25 -2.59
C LEU A 214 11.84 5.13 -1.06
N THR A 215 11.00 5.92 -0.40
CA THR A 215 10.98 5.99 1.08
C THR A 215 9.56 5.86 1.60
N LEU A 216 9.32 4.82 2.40
CA LEU A 216 8.07 4.56 3.10
C LEU A 216 8.16 5.07 4.54
N PHE A 217 7.12 5.78 4.95
CA PHE A 217 6.91 6.27 6.29
C PHE A 217 5.65 5.64 6.89
N LEU A 218 5.71 5.38 8.19
CA LEU A 218 4.57 5.04 9.02
C LEU A 218 4.54 5.98 10.23
N ASN A 219 3.46 6.75 10.38
CA ASN A 219 3.31 7.74 11.45
C ASN A 219 4.52 8.68 11.54
N ASP A 220 4.87 9.27 10.39
CA ASP A 220 5.98 10.21 10.16
C ASP A 220 7.39 9.69 10.44
N LYS A 221 7.54 8.40 10.76
CA LYS A 221 8.85 7.75 10.86
C LYS A 221 9.17 7.02 9.58
N ILE A 222 10.38 7.20 9.06
CA ILE A 222 10.91 6.35 8.00
C ILE A 222 10.96 4.92 8.54
N ILE A 223 10.22 4.01 7.90
CA ILE A 223 10.20 2.60 8.28
C ILE A 223 10.99 1.75 7.27
N LEU A 224 11.05 2.17 6.00
CA LEU A 224 11.77 1.43 4.97
C LEU A 224 12.18 2.36 3.83
N ALA A 225 13.40 2.21 3.32
CA ALA A 225 13.89 2.97 2.16
C ALA A 225 14.74 2.08 1.25
N THR A 226 14.77 2.41 -0.04
CA THR A 226 15.61 1.75 -1.05
C THR A 226 15.84 2.67 -2.24
N THR A 227 16.67 2.25 -3.19
CA THR A 227 16.81 2.92 -4.49
C THR A 227 16.44 2.01 -5.65
N ASN A 228 15.73 2.57 -6.65
CA ASN A 228 15.48 1.94 -7.94
C ASN A 228 15.02 2.99 -8.96
N GLN A 229 15.34 2.78 -10.24
CA GLN A 229 14.97 3.72 -11.31
C GLN A 229 14.52 2.99 -12.59
N LEU A 230 13.92 1.80 -12.47
CA LEU A 230 13.42 1.07 -13.66
C LEU A 230 12.16 1.73 -14.24
N ILE A 231 11.35 2.37 -13.39
CA ILE A 231 10.23 3.22 -13.79
C ILE A 231 10.56 4.66 -13.37
N ASP A 232 10.62 5.58 -14.33
CA ASP A 232 11.03 6.98 -14.11
C ASP A 232 9.88 7.91 -13.72
N ALA A 233 8.66 7.61 -14.15
CA ALA A 233 7.50 8.46 -13.92
C ALA A 233 6.18 7.68 -13.98
N GLY A 234 5.14 8.22 -13.37
CA GLY A 234 3.78 7.71 -13.39
C GLY A 234 2.92 8.47 -12.39
N THR A 235 1.75 7.92 -12.05
CA THR A 235 0.87 8.50 -11.04
C THR A 235 1.07 7.82 -9.68
N THR A 236 0.26 8.18 -8.69
CA THR A 236 0.20 7.52 -7.38
C THR A 236 -1.07 6.68 -7.23
N GLY A 237 -1.18 5.95 -6.13
CA GLY A 237 -2.42 5.27 -5.80
C GLY A 237 -2.40 4.62 -4.44
N ILE A 238 -3.56 4.12 -4.03
CA ILE A 238 -3.77 3.40 -2.79
C ILE A 238 -4.39 2.05 -3.12
N ARG A 239 -3.97 1.02 -2.41
CA ARG A 239 -4.65 -0.28 -2.43
C ARG A 239 -4.82 -0.78 -1.01
N ILE A 240 -5.98 -1.37 -0.75
CA ILE A 240 -6.33 -2.00 0.51
C ILE A 240 -6.80 -3.42 0.19
N ASP A 241 -6.22 -4.39 0.86
CA ASP A 241 -6.55 -5.80 0.65
C ASP A 241 -7.08 -6.42 1.95
N TYR A 242 -8.25 -7.08 1.86
CA TYR A 242 -8.90 -7.87 2.91
C TYR A 242 -9.27 -7.12 4.19
N ALA A 243 -9.50 -5.81 4.12
CA ALA A 243 -9.86 -5.00 5.28
C ALA A 243 -11.03 -4.05 4.98
N THR A 244 -11.93 -3.94 5.96
CA THR A 244 -12.84 -2.82 6.08
C THR A 244 -12.05 -1.65 6.67
N THR A 245 -11.97 -0.54 5.96
CA THR A 245 -11.06 0.56 6.30
C THR A 245 -11.72 1.92 6.13
N TYR A 246 -11.49 2.83 7.08
CA TYR A 246 -11.76 4.25 6.89
C TYR A 246 -10.50 4.92 6.34
N LEU A 247 -10.67 5.80 5.37
CA LEU A 247 -9.63 6.60 4.73
C LEU A 247 -9.83 8.07 5.08
N ASP A 248 -8.72 8.76 5.28
CA ASP A 248 -8.71 10.19 5.60
C ASP A 248 -7.42 10.86 5.14
N ASP A 249 -7.45 12.19 5.03
CA ASP A 249 -6.29 13.05 4.72
C ASP A 249 -5.45 12.58 3.52
N TRP A 250 -6.11 12.01 2.50
CA TRP A 250 -5.39 11.54 1.32
C TRP A 250 -4.91 12.73 0.51
N HIS A 251 -3.61 12.84 0.26
CA HIS A 251 -3.08 13.91 -0.56
C HIS A 251 -1.84 13.49 -1.34
N VAL A 252 -1.49 14.31 -2.32
CA VAL A 252 -0.29 14.17 -3.13
C VAL A 252 0.54 15.44 -3.08
N SER A 253 1.86 15.27 -3.09
CA SER A 253 2.80 16.38 -3.06
C SER A 253 4.08 16.02 -3.83
N ALA A 254 5.00 16.99 -3.95
CA ALA A 254 6.32 16.71 -4.51
C ALA A 254 7.06 15.66 -3.66
N GLY A 255 7.87 14.85 -4.33
CA GLY A 255 8.82 13.97 -3.64
C GLY A 255 9.78 14.79 -2.77
N ILE A 256 10.29 14.20 -1.70
CA ILE A 256 11.29 14.80 -0.83
C ILE A 256 12.58 13.97 -0.94
N LYS A 257 13.73 14.65 -1.02
CA LYS A 257 15.04 14.00 -1.00
C LYS A 257 15.34 13.52 0.42
N ASN A 258 15.91 12.33 0.61
CA ASN A 258 16.15 11.83 1.96
C ASN A 258 17.07 12.74 2.80
N ASP A 259 18.01 13.45 2.18
CA ASP A 259 18.91 14.39 2.88
C ASP A 259 18.15 15.58 3.50
N ASP A 260 16.93 15.86 3.04
CA ASP A 260 16.06 16.93 3.56
C ASP A 260 15.11 16.42 4.65
N LEU A 261 15.09 15.11 4.89
CA LEU A 261 14.34 14.52 5.98
C LEU A 261 15.23 14.56 7.22
N ASP A 262 14.68 15.00 8.36
CA ASP A 262 15.30 14.69 9.64
C ASP A 262 15.51 13.18 9.67
N GLU A 263 16.77 12.74 9.80
CA GLU A 263 17.06 11.33 10.00
C GLU A 263 16.11 10.83 11.10
N PRO A 264 15.45 9.68 10.94
CA PRO A 264 14.75 9.08 12.07
C PRO A 264 15.74 9.09 13.24
N THR A 265 15.29 9.36 14.46
CA THR A 265 16.05 8.90 15.63
C THR A 265 16.18 7.39 15.46
N ASN A 266 17.30 6.99 14.86
CA ASN A 266 17.42 5.73 14.14
C ASN A 266 17.02 4.63 15.13
N PRO A 267 15.91 3.90 14.92
CA PRO A 267 15.91 2.50 15.29
C PRO A 267 17.13 1.93 14.55
N PRO A 268 17.97 1.10 15.18
CA PRO A 268 19.14 0.58 14.48
C PRO A 268 18.66 0.09 13.11
N GLN A 269 19.28 0.59 12.02
CA GLN A 269 19.39 -0.22 10.80
C GLN A 269 19.62 -1.66 11.26
N PRO A 270 19.07 -2.72 10.64
CA PRO A 270 19.60 -4.05 10.94
C PRO A 270 21.11 -3.93 10.78
N THR A 271 21.85 -3.87 11.89
CA THR A 271 23.26 -3.41 11.93
C THR A 271 24.19 -4.46 11.34
N THR A 272 23.57 -5.38 10.61
CA THR A 272 23.93 -6.75 10.38
C THR A 272 23.45 -7.05 8.95
N PRO A 273 24.33 -6.88 7.96
CA PRO A 273 24.08 -7.24 6.56
C PRO A 273 23.46 -8.64 6.40
N ILE A 274 22.54 -8.83 5.45
CA ILE A 274 22.01 -10.17 5.14
C ILE A 274 23.15 -11.02 4.53
N TRP A 275 23.29 -12.26 4.98
CA TRP A 275 24.29 -13.19 4.45
C TRP A 275 24.05 -13.46 2.94
N ASN A 276 25.12 -13.52 2.17
CA ASN A 276 25.12 -13.73 0.74
C ASN A 276 26.17 -14.81 0.38
N LEU A 277 25.76 -15.78 -0.43
CA LEU A 277 26.58 -16.91 -0.88
C LEU A 277 27.87 -16.49 -1.58
N ASP A 278 27.84 -15.39 -2.33
CA ASP A 278 28.95 -14.93 -3.18
C ASP A 278 29.85 -13.90 -2.48
N THR A 279 29.57 -13.58 -1.23
CA THR A 279 30.33 -12.59 -0.45
C THR A 279 31.38 -13.27 0.41
N ILE A 280 32.59 -12.72 0.39
CA ILE A 280 33.67 -13.10 1.30
C ILE A 280 33.45 -12.42 2.65
N TYR A 281 33.48 -13.19 3.73
CA TYR A 281 33.40 -12.71 5.11
C TYR A 281 34.69 -12.98 5.86
N HIS A 282 35.14 -12.03 6.66
CA HIS A 282 36.31 -12.14 7.53
C HIS A 282 35.91 -12.38 8.98
N GLY A 283 36.83 -12.94 9.78
CA GLY A 283 36.59 -13.15 11.20
C GLY A 283 36.22 -11.84 11.91
N GLY A 284 35.06 -11.82 12.57
CA GLY A 284 34.51 -10.60 13.17
C GLY A 284 33.24 -10.09 12.50
N ASP A 285 33.04 -10.39 11.21
CA ASP A 285 31.91 -9.91 10.43
C ASP A 285 30.59 -10.48 10.95
N ILE A 286 29.55 -9.66 10.94
CA ILE A 286 28.23 -9.99 11.50
C ILE A 286 27.21 -9.97 10.36
N VAL A 287 26.42 -11.03 10.23
CA VAL A 287 25.40 -11.18 9.18
C VAL A 287 24.08 -11.73 9.73
N SER A 288 22.98 -11.47 9.04
CA SER A 288 21.66 -11.99 9.36
C SER A 288 21.30 -13.10 8.39
N TYR A 289 20.80 -14.22 8.92
CA TYR A 289 20.35 -15.38 8.15
C TYR A 289 19.19 -16.06 8.88
N ASN A 290 18.04 -16.21 8.21
CA ASN A 290 16.80 -16.75 8.80
C ASN A 290 16.45 -16.11 10.17
N ASP A 291 16.49 -14.78 10.23
CA ASP A 291 16.17 -13.98 11.42
C ASP A 291 17.09 -14.22 12.64
N ILE A 292 18.22 -14.92 12.46
CA ILE A 292 19.29 -15.11 13.46
C ILE A 292 20.54 -14.33 13.03
N ILE A 293 21.18 -13.68 13.99
CA ILE A 293 22.44 -12.97 13.78
C ILE A 293 23.60 -13.91 14.03
N TYR A 294 24.54 -13.94 13.09
CA TYR A 294 25.74 -14.75 13.15
C TYR A 294 26.99 -13.88 13.05
N LYS A 295 28.05 -14.29 13.75
CA LYS A 295 29.38 -13.71 13.63
C LYS A 295 30.34 -14.73 13.02
N ALA A 296 31.09 -14.32 12.01
CA ALA A 296 32.16 -15.13 11.43
C ALA A 296 33.30 -15.27 12.45
N LYS A 297 33.75 -16.51 12.69
CA LYS A 297 34.90 -16.83 13.55
C LYS A 297 36.21 -16.60 12.80
N TRP A 298 36.22 -16.85 11.49
CA TRP A 298 37.35 -16.71 10.58
C TRP A 298 36.84 -16.47 9.16
N TRP A 299 37.75 -16.39 8.18
CA TRP A 299 37.43 -16.20 6.77
C TRP A 299 36.49 -17.28 6.23
N THR A 300 35.44 -16.91 5.51
CA THR A 300 34.49 -17.84 4.88
C THR A 300 33.90 -17.25 3.59
N LEU A 301 33.56 -18.12 2.65
CA LEU A 301 32.87 -17.80 1.40
C LEU A 301 31.94 -18.96 1.07
N GLY A 302 30.65 -18.69 0.87
CA GLY A 302 29.67 -19.70 0.50
C GLY A 302 29.16 -20.60 1.63
N ASP A 303 29.77 -20.57 2.82
CA ASP A 303 29.32 -21.39 3.96
C ASP A 303 28.08 -20.78 4.63
N ARG A 304 27.03 -21.59 4.80
CA ARG A 304 25.74 -21.15 5.35
C ARG A 304 25.80 -20.93 6.86
N PRO A 305 25.24 -19.84 7.41
CA PRO A 305 25.33 -19.54 8.84
C PRO A 305 24.67 -20.56 9.78
N ASP A 306 23.61 -21.23 9.34
CA ASP A 306 22.86 -22.21 10.14
C ASP A 306 23.48 -23.61 10.18
N GLU A 307 24.40 -23.92 9.26
CA GLU A 307 25.10 -25.22 9.21
C GLU A 307 26.28 -25.30 10.19
N GLY A 308 26.64 -24.17 10.81
CA GLY A 308 27.75 -24.09 11.76
C GLY A 308 29.12 -24.19 11.09
N GLU A 309 30.17 -24.37 11.89
CA GLU A 309 31.59 -24.23 11.53
C GLU A 309 32.14 -22.79 11.52
N PRO A 310 32.18 -22.01 10.41
CA PRO A 310 32.76 -20.67 10.44
C PRO A 310 31.87 -19.65 11.17
N TRP A 311 30.61 -19.98 11.42
CA TRP A 311 29.65 -19.08 12.05
C TRP A 311 29.37 -19.45 13.51
N GLN A 312 29.06 -18.43 14.32
CA GLN A 312 28.48 -18.59 15.66
C GLN A 312 27.32 -17.63 15.83
N VAL A 313 26.28 -18.05 16.56
CA VAL A 313 25.18 -17.16 16.93
C VAL A 313 25.74 -16.00 17.73
N TYR A 314 25.42 -14.79 17.31
CA TYR A 314 25.86 -13.55 17.94
C TYR A 314 24.73 -13.01 18.80
N VAL A 315 24.98 -12.98 20.10
CA VAL A 315 24.05 -12.43 21.10
C VAL A 315 24.67 -11.12 21.61
N ASN A 316 23.99 -9.99 21.39
CA ASN A 316 24.40 -8.73 22.01
C ASN A 316 24.16 -8.85 23.52
N ASN A 317 25.25 -8.83 24.30
CA ASN A 317 25.20 -8.67 25.76
C ASN A 317 25.18 -7.19 26.13
#